data_AF-A0AAU9U517-F1
#
_entry.id   AF-A0AAU9U517-F1
#
_cell.length_a   1.000
_cell.length_b   1.000
_cell.length_c   1.000
_cell.angle_alpha   90.00
_cell.angle_beta   90.00
_cell.angle_gamma   90.00
#
_symmetry.space_group_name_H-M   'P 1'
#
loop_
_entity.id
_entity.type
_entity.pdbx_description
1 polymer ?
#
loop_
_entity_poly.entity_id
_entity_poly.type
_entity_poly.pdbx_seq_one_letter_code
_entity_poly.pdbx_strand_id
1 'polypeptide(L)'
;MDLALSLWSDHRLVRATYILDQGKKSRTSFKAQPKPLRTDEDISSYLKNLETNINQLETQQEDEDIQTFYNKLANIINTSLAYRSNKNELKTINKILSEYTRALLTRRTELLKTKQKTKQMKEELSRLFKTTSKAIDKDYEYYRHKTIETNLKEYRSTKKAYKKLTTHKN
;
A
#
# COMPACT_ATOMS: atom_id res chain seq x y z
N MET A 1 -31.28 2.29 56.15
CA MET A 1 -31.29 3.68 56.62
C MET A 1 -30.47 4.45 55.60
N ASP A 2 -31.00 5.27 54.69
CA ASP A 2 -32.20 6.09 54.74
C ASP A 2 -32.81 6.28 53.34
N LEU A 3 -34.12 6.04 53.22
CA LEU A 3 -34.95 6.50 52.11
C LEU A 3 -35.71 7.74 52.60
N ALA A 4 -35.04 8.90 52.62
CA ALA A 4 -35.71 10.17 52.87
C ALA A 4 -36.44 10.59 51.58
N LEU A 5 -37.70 10.16 51.49
CA LEU A 5 -38.63 10.51 50.43
C LEU A 5 -38.96 12.02 50.48
N SER A 6 -38.96 12.63 49.30
CA SER A 6 -39.53 13.94 48.98
C SER A 6 -40.92 14.11 49.59
N LEU A 7 -41.02 14.87 50.70
CA LEU A 7 -42.29 15.01 51.45
C LEU A 7 -42.99 16.37 51.26
N TRP A 8 -42.49 17.27 50.40
CA TRP A 8 -43.06 18.62 50.19
C TRP A 8 -43.53 18.92 48.77
N SER A 9 -43.69 17.89 47.91
CA SER A 9 -44.28 18.06 46.59
C SER A 9 -45.36 17.00 46.36
N ASP A 10 -46.48 17.46 45.80
CA ASP A 10 -47.59 16.68 45.25
C ASP A 10 -47.23 15.96 43.94
N HIS A 11 -46.07 16.25 43.36
CA HIS A 11 -45.56 15.59 42.16
C HIS A 11 -44.65 14.41 42.52
N ARG A 12 -44.84 13.27 41.84
CA ARG A 12 -43.96 12.10 41.99
C ARG A 12 -42.76 12.18 41.04
N LEU A 13 -41.57 11.85 41.52
CA LEU A 13 -40.40 11.67 40.66
C LEU A 13 -40.61 10.47 39.74
N VAL A 14 -40.59 10.72 38.42
CA VAL A 14 -40.60 9.67 37.40
C VAL A 14 -39.18 9.48 36.89
N ARG A 15 -38.68 8.25 36.91
CA ARG A 15 -37.36 7.89 36.38
C ARG A 15 -37.53 6.94 35.20
N ALA A 16 -37.00 7.32 34.05
CA ALA A 16 -36.84 6.43 32.90
C ALA A 16 -35.42 5.87 32.86
N THR A 17 -35.28 4.57 32.62
CA THR A 17 -33.99 3.91 32.41
C THR A 17 -33.87 3.50 30.95
N TYR A 18 -32.82 3.98 30.28
CA TYR A 18 -32.49 3.59 28.91
C TYR A 18 -31.26 2.70 28.90
N ILE A 19 -31.29 1.65 28.08
CA ILE A 19 -30.12 0.83 27.78
C ILE A 19 -29.59 1.33 26.44
N LEU A 20 -28.44 2.01 26.47
CA LEU A 20 -27.74 2.45 25.27
C LEU A 20 -26.77 1.36 24.85
N ASP A 21 -27.00 0.72 23.70
CA ASP A 21 -26.02 -0.17 23.08
C ASP A 21 -24.91 0.68 22.46
N GLN A 22 -23.86 0.93 23.26
CA GLN A 22 -22.66 1.59 22.77
C GLN A 22 -21.76 0.53 22.12
N GLY A 23 -21.99 0.28 20.84
CA GLY A 23 -21.15 -0.60 20.04
C GLY A 23 -19.66 -0.27 20.23
N LYS A 24 -18.85 -1.28 20.54
CA LYS A 24 -17.41 -1.11 20.78
C LYS A 24 -16.74 -0.59 19.51
N LYS A 25 -16.31 0.67 19.51
CA LYS A 25 -15.56 1.28 18.39
C LYS A 25 -14.22 0.56 18.24
N SER A 26 -14.05 -0.19 17.14
CA SER A 26 -12.77 -0.81 16.83
C SER A 26 -11.86 0.18 16.10
N ARG A 27 -10.57 0.21 16.44
CA ARG A 27 -9.58 0.97 15.67
C ARG A 27 -9.48 0.51 14.21
N THR A 28 -9.88 -0.74 13.92
CA THR A 28 -9.87 -1.31 12.56
C THR A 28 -11.01 -0.80 11.68
N SER A 29 -12.11 -0.29 12.25
CA SER A 29 -13.24 0.23 11.46
C SER A 29 -13.06 1.68 11.01
N PHE A 30 -12.07 2.39 11.56
CA PHE A 30 -11.76 3.75 11.11
C PHE A 30 -10.99 3.68 9.80
N LYS A 31 -11.67 4.02 8.69
CA LYS A 31 -11.03 4.19 7.40
C LYS A 31 -9.97 5.28 7.49
N ALA A 32 -8.80 5.03 6.91
CA ALA A 32 -7.76 6.03 6.80
C ALA A 32 -8.31 7.21 5.97
N GLN A 33 -8.13 8.42 6.48
CA GLN A 33 -8.46 9.62 5.72
C GLN A 33 -7.54 9.74 4.50
N PRO A 34 -8.04 10.24 3.35
CA PRO A 34 -7.19 10.51 2.20
C PRO A 34 -6.05 11.46 2.61
N LYS A 35 -4.84 11.18 2.12
CA LYS A 35 -3.68 12.03 2.43
C LYS A 35 -3.85 13.39 1.74
N PRO A 36 -3.52 14.50 2.41
CA PRO A 36 -3.53 15.80 1.75
C PRO A 36 -2.50 15.83 0.62
N LEU A 37 -2.84 16.51 -0.48
CA LEU A 37 -1.92 16.78 -1.58
C LEU A 37 -0.88 17.79 -1.09
N ARG A 38 0.38 17.35 -0.93
CA ARG A 38 1.45 18.18 -0.33
C ARG A 38 2.51 18.60 -1.34
N THR A 39 2.67 17.84 -2.42
CA THR A 39 3.70 18.11 -3.43
C THR A 39 3.07 18.45 -4.78
N ASP A 40 3.80 19.20 -5.61
CA ASP A 40 3.34 19.56 -6.96
C ASP A 40 3.15 18.32 -7.85
N GLU A 41 3.93 17.27 -7.61
CA GLU A 41 3.74 15.98 -8.27
C GLU A 41 2.42 15.32 -7.86
N ASP A 42 2.05 15.39 -6.57
CA ASP A 42 0.76 14.88 -6.10
C ASP A 42 -0.40 15.65 -6.75
N ILE A 43 -0.32 16.99 -6.77
CA ILE A 43 -1.34 17.87 -7.35
C ILE A 43 -1.51 17.59 -8.85
N SER A 44 -0.41 17.55 -9.60
CA SER A 44 -0.45 17.29 -11.04
C SER A 44 -0.97 15.88 -11.37
N SER A 45 -0.64 14.88 -10.54
CA SER A 45 -1.18 13.52 -10.70
C SER A 45 -2.68 13.46 -10.41
N TYR A 46 -3.15 14.19 -9.39
CA TYR A 46 -4.55 14.29 -9.03
C TYR A 46 -5.37 14.93 -10.15
N LEU A 47 -4.92 16.06 -10.70
CA LEU A 47 -5.60 16.76 -11.79
C LEU A 47 -5.76 15.87 -13.02
N LYS A 48 -4.70 15.14 -13.40
CA LYS A 48 -4.75 14.18 -14.51
C LYS A 48 -5.76 13.06 -14.25
N ASN A 49 -5.77 12.50 -13.05
CA ASN A 49 -6.73 11.44 -12.70
C ASN A 49 -8.17 11.97 -12.74
N LEU A 50 -8.39 13.18 -12.22
CA LEU A 50 -9.69 13.83 -12.18
C LEU A 50 -10.23 14.06 -13.60
N GLU A 51 -9.40 14.60 -14.49
CA GLU A 51 -9.74 14.78 -15.91
C GLU A 51 -10.13 13.45 -16.58
N THR A 52 -9.35 12.39 -16.37
CA THR A 52 -9.68 11.07 -16.94
C THR A 52 -10.98 10.47 -16.40
N ASN A 53 -11.25 10.65 -15.10
CA ASN A 53 -12.42 10.08 -14.44
C ASN A 53 -13.70 10.88 -14.75
N ILE A 54 -13.60 12.19 -14.97
CA ILE A 54 -14.72 13.05 -15.41
C ILE A 54 -15.13 12.71 -16.84
N ASN A 55 -14.16 12.55 -17.74
CA ASN A 55 -14.47 12.18 -19.14
C ASN A 55 -15.20 10.82 -19.24
N GLN A 56 -14.99 9.92 -18.27
CA GLN A 56 -15.73 8.65 -18.17
C GLN A 56 -17.19 8.85 -17.70
N LEU A 57 -17.44 9.87 -16.87
CA LEU A 57 -18.78 10.21 -16.38
C LEU A 57 -19.65 10.80 -17.49
N GLU A 58 -19.08 11.67 -18.34
CA GLU A 58 -19.80 12.31 -19.47
C GLU A 58 -20.33 11.30 -20.50
N THR A 59 -19.81 10.07 -20.50
CA THR A 59 -20.29 8.99 -21.39
C THR A 59 -21.45 8.18 -20.83
N GLN A 60 -21.93 8.47 -19.61
CA GLN A 60 -23.02 7.75 -18.95
C GLN A 60 -24.33 8.55 -18.96
N GLN A 61 -25.43 7.85 -19.28
CA GLN A 61 -26.72 8.35 -19.78
C GLN A 61 -27.54 9.30 -18.88
N GLU A 62 -28.50 9.96 -19.53
CA GLU A 62 -29.36 11.07 -19.11
C GLU A 62 -30.50 10.73 -18.10
N ASP A 63 -30.66 9.47 -17.67
CA ASP A 63 -31.80 9.00 -16.87
C ASP A 63 -31.48 8.73 -15.38
N GLU A 64 -30.44 9.36 -14.83
CA GLU A 64 -30.00 9.08 -13.46
C GLU A 64 -30.66 9.96 -12.40
N ASP A 65 -31.06 9.33 -11.29
CA ASP A 65 -31.51 10.03 -10.08
C ASP A 65 -30.42 10.96 -9.55
N ILE A 66 -30.80 12.17 -9.14
CA ILE A 66 -29.89 13.25 -8.71
C ILE A 66 -28.96 12.76 -7.59
N GLN A 67 -29.47 11.94 -6.67
CA GLN A 67 -28.67 11.40 -5.57
C GLN A 67 -27.57 10.45 -6.08
N THR A 68 -27.86 9.66 -7.11
CA THR A 68 -26.88 8.75 -7.72
C THR A 68 -25.77 9.53 -8.42
N PHE A 69 -26.12 10.62 -9.10
CA PHE A 69 -25.16 11.52 -9.71
C PHE A 69 -24.22 12.16 -8.68
N TYR A 70 -24.76 12.67 -7.56
CA TYR A 70 -23.93 13.19 -6.47
C TYR A 70 -23.01 12.14 -5.85
N ASN A 71 -23.52 10.92 -5.66
CA ASN A 71 -22.71 9.82 -5.14
C ASN A 71 -21.56 9.46 -6.11
N LYS A 72 -21.80 9.52 -7.43
CA LYS A 72 -20.78 9.30 -8.45
C LYS A 72 -19.71 10.39 -8.42
N LEU A 73 -20.10 11.67 -8.37
CA LEU A 73 -19.16 12.78 -8.23
C LEU A 73 -18.30 12.65 -6.98
N ALA A 74 -18.93 12.36 -5.83
CA ALA A 74 -18.23 12.14 -4.57
C ALA A 74 -17.25 10.96 -4.69
N ASN A 75 -17.65 9.88 -5.35
CA ASN A 75 -16.77 8.74 -5.59
C ASN A 75 -15.59 9.12 -6.50
N ILE A 76 -15.80 9.87 -7.58
CA ILE A 76 -14.72 10.32 -8.48
C ILE A 76 -13.70 11.18 -7.76
N ILE A 77 -14.15 12.12 -6.92
CA ILE A 77 -13.26 12.97 -6.14
C ILE A 77 -12.40 12.09 -5.21
N ASN A 78 -13.04 11.16 -4.51
CA ASN A 78 -12.36 10.27 -3.56
C ASN A 78 -11.42 9.26 -4.24
N THR A 79 -11.78 8.73 -5.41
CA THR A 79 -10.92 7.79 -6.16
C THR A 79 -9.78 8.50 -6.84
N SER A 80 -9.99 9.72 -7.34
CA SER A 80 -8.93 10.55 -7.92
C SER A 80 -7.88 10.92 -6.88
N LEU A 81 -8.30 11.12 -5.62
CA LEU A 81 -7.42 11.31 -4.46
C LEU A 81 -6.65 10.04 -4.04
N ALA A 82 -7.07 8.86 -4.48
CA ALA A 82 -6.39 7.60 -4.15
C ALA A 82 -5.05 7.54 -4.91
N TYR A 83 -4.00 8.01 -4.24
CA TYR A 83 -2.64 7.94 -4.74
C TYR A 83 -2.26 6.51 -5.13
N ARG A 84 -1.62 6.35 -6.30
CA ARG A 84 -1.12 5.06 -6.81
C ARG A 84 0.11 4.60 -5.98
N SER A 85 -0.13 4.22 -4.73
CA SER A 85 0.89 3.71 -3.78
C SER A 85 1.66 2.51 -4.35
N ASN A 86 1.06 1.79 -5.30
CA ASN A 86 1.58 0.56 -5.89
C ASN A 86 2.89 0.76 -6.68
N LYS A 87 3.26 1.98 -7.07
CA LYS A 87 4.58 2.23 -7.70
C LYS A 87 5.74 2.09 -6.72
N ASN A 88 5.51 2.28 -5.41
CA ASN A 88 6.58 2.28 -4.42
C ASN A 88 6.92 0.87 -3.91
N GLU A 89 5.92 -0.01 -3.79
CA GLU A 89 6.13 -1.41 -3.36
C GLU A 89 7.00 -2.19 -4.36
N LEU A 90 6.77 -2.00 -5.66
CA LEU A 90 7.59 -2.61 -6.71
C LEU A 90 9.02 -2.04 -6.72
N LYS A 91 9.21 -0.76 -6.37
CA LYS A 91 10.54 -0.13 -6.31
C LYS A 91 11.41 -0.68 -5.16
N THR A 92 10.80 -1.07 -4.04
CA THR A 92 11.56 -1.57 -2.87
C THR A 92 12.17 -2.95 -3.10
N ILE A 93 11.43 -3.88 -3.73
CA ILE A 93 11.94 -5.23 -4.04
C ILE A 93 13.05 -5.14 -5.11
N ASN A 94 12.91 -4.22 -6.07
CA ASN A 94 13.90 -3.98 -7.11
C ASN A 94 15.17 -3.23 -6.65
N LYS A 95 15.28 -2.83 -5.38
CA LYS A 95 16.43 -2.05 -4.88
C LYS A 95 17.60 -2.93 -4.43
N ILE A 96 17.38 -4.23 -4.20
CA ILE A 96 18.43 -5.15 -3.73
C ILE A 96 19.32 -5.58 -4.90
N LEU A 97 18.73 -5.84 -6.07
CA LEU A 97 19.45 -6.36 -7.24
C LEU A 97 20.31 -5.29 -7.90
N SER A 98 21.56 -5.61 -8.17
CA SER A 98 22.48 -4.76 -8.91
C SER A 98 22.10 -4.65 -10.38
N GLU A 99 22.58 -3.61 -11.06
CA GLU A 99 22.35 -3.41 -12.50
C GLU A 99 22.84 -4.60 -13.33
N TYR A 100 23.97 -5.19 -12.92
CA TYR A 100 24.51 -6.40 -13.52
C TYR A 100 23.51 -7.58 -13.46
N THR A 101 22.97 -7.86 -12.28
CA THR A 101 21.99 -8.96 -12.09
C THR A 101 20.71 -8.71 -12.88
N ARG A 102 20.29 -7.44 -12.99
CA ARG A 102 19.15 -7.05 -13.81
C ARG A 102 19.43 -7.28 -15.30
N ALA A 103 20.61 -6.95 -15.80
CA ALA A 103 20.99 -7.23 -17.18
C ALA A 103 20.97 -8.74 -17.49
N LEU A 104 21.46 -9.59 -16.58
CA LEU A 104 21.39 -11.05 -16.71
C LEU A 104 19.95 -11.56 -16.77
N LEU A 105 19.07 -11.04 -15.90
CA LEU A 105 17.64 -11.38 -15.89
C LEU A 105 16.97 -10.97 -17.21
N THR A 106 17.20 -9.74 -17.67
CA THR A 106 16.66 -9.26 -18.95
C THR A 106 17.10 -10.16 -20.09
N ARG A 107 18.40 -10.43 -20.21
CA ARG A 107 18.94 -11.32 -21.24
C ARG A 107 18.36 -12.74 -21.18
N ARG A 108 18.21 -13.29 -19.98
CA ARG A 108 17.56 -14.59 -19.76
C ARG A 108 16.11 -14.58 -20.25
N THR A 109 15.35 -13.52 -19.96
CA THR A 109 13.96 -13.41 -20.42
C THR A 109 13.83 -13.26 -21.93
N GLU A 110 14.74 -12.51 -22.57
CA GLU A 110 14.81 -12.37 -24.02
C GLU A 110 15.03 -13.74 -24.67
N LEU A 111 16.03 -14.49 -24.21
CA LEU A 111 16.29 -15.83 -24.72
C LEU A 111 15.11 -16.78 -24.49
N LEU A 112 14.43 -16.73 -23.34
CA LEU A 112 13.25 -17.55 -23.10
C LEU A 112 12.13 -17.28 -24.13
N LYS A 113 11.90 -16.01 -24.48
CA LYS A 113 10.88 -15.58 -25.45
C LYS A 113 11.15 -16.02 -26.88
N THR A 114 12.40 -16.31 -27.24
CA THR A 114 12.73 -16.81 -28.58
C THR A 114 12.14 -18.20 -28.82
N LYS A 115 11.32 -18.35 -29.87
CA LYS A 115 10.63 -19.61 -30.20
C LYS A 115 11.60 -20.69 -30.68
N GLN A 116 12.45 -20.35 -31.65
CA GLN A 116 13.48 -21.25 -32.19
C GLN A 116 14.84 -20.87 -31.60
N LYS A 117 15.49 -21.82 -30.92
CA LYS A 117 16.78 -21.61 -30.22
C LYS A 117 17.86 -22.44 -30.88
N THR A 118 18.96 -21.79 -31.28
CA THR A 118 20.17 -22.50 -31.73
C THR A 118 20.83 -23.25 -30.55
N LYS A 119 21.73 -24.20 -30.84
CA LYS A 119 22.48 -24.93 -29.81
C LYS A 119 23.22 -23.97 -28.87
N GLN A 120 23.86 -22.96 -29.43
CA GLN A 120 24.57 -21.91 -28.67
C GLN A 120 23.64 -21.14 -27.75
N MET A 121 22.44 -20.77 -28.19
CA MET A 121 21.45 -20.08 -27.34
C MET A 121 20.96 -20.94 -26.18
N LYS A 122 20.84 -22.26 -26.37
CA LYS A 122 20.48 -23.19 -25.27
C LYS A 122 21.60 -23.29 -24.24
N GLU A 123 22.86 -23.33 -24.68
CA GLU A 123 24.03 -23.33 -23.82
C GLU A 123 24.18 -21.99 -23.06
N GLU A 124 24.00 -20.87 -23.75
CA GLU A 124 23.97 -19.52 -23.16
C GLU A 124 22.87 -19.43 -22.11
N LEU A 125 21.67 -19.91 -22.41
CA LEU A 125 20.55 -19.91 -21.48
C LEU A 125 20.88 -20.71 -20.20
N SER A 126 21.44 -21.91 -20.34
CA SER A 126 21.87 -22.74 -19.19
C SER A 126 22.92 -22.02 -18.33
N ARG A 127 23.90 -21.35 -18.96
CA ARG A 127 24.88 -20.51 -18.24
C ARG A 127 24.19 -19.36 -17.52
N LEU A 128 23.27 -18.65 -18.19
CA LEU A 128 22.52 -17.53 -17.61
C LEU A 128 21.70 -17.95 -16.39
N PHE A 129 21.07 -19.12 -16.39
CA PHE A 129 20.37 -19.63 -15.21
C PHE A 129 21.32 -19.71 -14.01
N LYS A 130 22.50 -20.32 -14.19
CA LYS A 130 23.49 -20.49 -13.12
C LYS A 130 24.10 -19.16 -12.67
N THR A 131 24.48 -18.30 -13.61
CA THR A 131 25.10 -17.01 -13.28
C THR A 131 24.12 -16.07 -12.62
N THR A 132 22.87 -16.04 -13.08
CA THR A 132 21.82 -15.19 -12.48
C THR A 132 21.55 -15.61 -11.04
N SER A 133 21.38 -16.90 -10.74
CA SER A 133 21.17 -17.36 -9.35
C SER A 133 22.33 -16.95 -8.45
N LYS A 134 23.57 -17.19 -8.88
CA LYS A 134 24.76 -16.79 -8.10
C LYS A 134 24.84 -15.28 -7.89
N ALA A 135 24.45 -14.48 -8.87
CA ALA A 135 24.46 -13.03 -8.77
C ALA A 135 23.38 -12.52 -7.81
N ILE A 136 22.19 -13.12 -7.84
CA ILE A 136 21.11 -12.85 -6.89
C ILE A 136 21.58 -13.15 -5.45
N ASP A 137 22.16 -14.32 -5.21
CA ASP A 137 22.63 -14.70 -3.87
C ASP A 137 23.66 -13.69 -3.33
N LYS A 138 24.62 -13.28 -4.17
CA LYS A 138 25.61 -12.24 -3.83
C LYS A 138 24.99 -10.90 -3.52
N ASP A 139 24.02 -10.44 -4.31
CA ASP A 139 23.33 -9.17 -4.08
C ASP A 139 22.59 -9.19 -2.72
N TYR A 140 21.95 -10.31 -2.38
CA TYR A 140 21.27 -10.48 -1.09
C TYR A 140 22.24 -10.56 0.10
N GLU A 141 23.37 -11.24 -0.05
CA GLU A 141 24.43 -11.26 0.97
C GLU A 141 24.98 -9.85 1.21
N TYR A 142 25.30 -9.12 0.14
CA TYR A 142 25.76 -7.73 0.23
C TYR A 142 24.74 -6.84 0.93
N TYR A 143 23.46 -6.94 0.55
CA TYR A 143 22.39 -6.19 1.20
C TYR A 143 22.26 -6.51 2.69
N ARG A 144 22.38 -7.79 3.08
CA ARG A 144 22.35 -8.22 4.49
C ARG A 144 23.52 -7.63 5.27
N HIS A 145 24.74 -7.76 4.76
CA HIS A 145 25.94 -7.21 5.39
C HIS A 145 25.84 -5.70 5.56
N LYS A 146 25.48 -4.97 4.50
CA LYS A 146 25.31 -3.52 4.53
C LYS A 146 24.23 -3.09 5.52
N THR A 147 23.12 -3.82 5.61
CA THR A 147 22.05 -3.52 6.56
C THR A 147 22.50 -3.72 8.01
N ILE A 148 23.26 -4.78 8.28
CA ILE A 148 23.83 -5.02 9.62
C ILE A 148 24.84 -3.92 9.96
N GLU A 149 25.78 -3.63 9.06
CA GLU A 149 26.83 -2.64 9.27
C GLU A 149 26.27 -1.24 9.54
N THR A 150 25.31 -0.79 8.72
CA THR A 150 24.65 0.53 8.89
C THR A 150 23.94 0.64 10.24
N ASN A 151 23.18 -0.39 10.64
CA ASN A 151 22.46 -0.37 11.92
C ASN A 151 23.39 -0.49 13.13
N LEU A 152 24.52 -1.19 12.99
CA LEU A 152 25.57 -1.22 14.00
C LEU A 152 26.25 0.14 14.15
N LYS A 153 26.56 0.83 13.03
CA LYS A 153 27.17 2.16 13.04
C LYS A 153 26.23 3.23 13.61
N GLU A 154 24.98 3.27 13.15
CA GLU A 154 24.02 4.32 13.53
C GLU A 154 23.39 4.10 14.91
N TYR A 155 22.99 2.86 15.23
CA TYR A 155 22.18 2.57 16.42
C TYR A 155 22.86 1.62 17.39
N ARG A 156 24.04 1.07 17.06
CA ARG A 156 24.74 0.05 17.85
C ARG A 156 23.84 -1.16 18.19
N SER A 157 22.87 -1.45 17.33
CA SER A 157 21.80 -2.41 17.64
C SER A 157 21.66 -3.47 16.55
N THR A 158 22.08 -4.68 16.89
CA THR A 158 21.85 -5.90 16.09
C THR A 158 20.35 -6.22 15.99
N LYS A 159 19.60 -6.04 17.07
CA LYS A 159 18.14 -6.28 17.10
C LYS A 159 17.40 -5.44 16.06
N LYS A 160 17.77 -4.16 15.90
CA LYS A 160 17.18 -3.30 14.84
C LYS A 160 17.55 -3.79 13.44
N ALA A 161 18.79 -4.23 13.23
CA ALA A 161 19.21 -4.83 11.95
C ALA A 161 18.37 -6.07 11.59
N TYR A 162 18.24 -7.03 12.52
CA TYR A 162 17.45 -8.24 12.30
C TYR A 162 15.96 -7.95 12.08
N LYS A 163 15.40 -6.97 12.82
CA LYS A 163 14.03 -6.51 12.58
C LYS A 163 13.86 -6.02 11.15
N LYS A 164 14.78 -5.19 10.64
CA LYS A 164 14.74 -4.68 9.26
C LYS A 164 14.89 -5.79 8.22
N LEU A 165 15.75 -6.78 8.45
CA LEU A 165 15.92 -7.92 7.55
C LEU A 165 14.71 -8.86 7.52
N THR A 166 13.98 -9.00 8.63
CA THR A 166 12.81 -9.89 8.73
C THR A 166 11.53 -9.25 8.22
N THR A 167 11.37 -7.92 8.36
CA THR A 167 10.20 -7.19 7.84
C THR A 167 10.07 -7.23 6.32
N HIS A 168 11.15 -7.53 5.60
CA HIS A 168 11.18 -7.58 4.13
C HIS A 168 11.30 -9.01 3.57
N LYS A 169 11.02 -10.05 4.38
CA LYS A 169 11.18 -11.46 3.99
C LYS A 169 9.94 -12.05 3.27
N ASN A 170 9.09 -11.23 2.67
CA ASN A 170 7.88 -11.68 1.97
C ASN A 170 8.10 -11.74 0.46
#